data_AF-A0A5C9C6B1-F1
#
_entry.id   AF-A0A5C9C6B1-F1
#
_cell.length_a   1.000
_cell.length_b   1.000
_cell.length_c   1.000
_cell.angle_alpha   90.00
_cell.angle_beta   90.00
_cell.angle_gamma   90.00
#
_symmetry.space_group_name_H-M   'P 1'
#
loop_
_entity.id
_entity.type
_entity.pdbx_description
1 polymer ?
#
loop_
_entity_poly.entity_id
_entity_poly.type
_entity_poly.pdbx_seq_one_letter_code
_entity_poly.pdbx_strand_id
1 'polypeptide(L)' 'QVDQMTPPKAAQALIQQAPNAQVVVLPGGHHQMNETPEEMLVALQGFLKP' A
#
# COMPACT_ATOMS: atom_id res chain seq x y z
N GLN A 1 -3.10 13.79 -3.20
CA GLN A 1 -3.92 13.72 -1.97
C GLN A 1 -3.29 12.69 -1.03
N VAL A 2 -3.56 12.73 0.28
CA VAL A 2 -3.07 11.71 1.24
C VAL A 2 -4.27 10.99 1.84
N ASP A 3 -4.12 9.71 2.20
CA ASP A 3 -5.19 8.93 2.81
C ASP A 3 -5.62 9.54 4.16
N GLN A 4 -6.88 9.99 4.24
CA GLN A 4 -7.49 10.58 5.43
C GLN A 4 -8.30 9.57 6.25
N MET A 5 -8.60 8.39 5.69
CA MET A 5 -9.40 7.34 6.32
C MET A 5 -8.50 6.31 7.01
N THR A 6 -7.41 5.93 6.35
CA THR A 6 -6.38 5.01 6.88
C THR A 6 -4.99 5.60 6.68
N PRO A 7 -4.58 6.60 7.49
CA PRO A 7 -3.29 7.24 7.34
C PRO A 7 -2.13 6.23 7.51
N PRO A 8 -0.99 6.39 6.80
CA PRO A 8 0.13 5.43 6.86
C PRO A 8 0.65 5.13 8.28
N LYS A 9 0.56 6.09 9.20
CA LYS A 9 0.93 5.90 10.61
C LYS A 9 0.10 4.81 11.29
N ALA A 10 -1.17 4.67 10.96
CA ALA A 10 -2.06 3.66 11.55
C ALA A 10 -1.67 2.23 11.14
N ALA A 11 -1.01 2.04 10.00
CA ALA A 11 -0.55 0.74 9.53
C ALA A 11 0.70 0.21 10.28
N GLN A 12 1.40 1.05 11.05
CA GLN A 12 2.66 0.67 11.71
C GLN A 12 2.52 -0.55 12.62
N ALA A 13 1.41 -0.66 13.36
CA ALA A 13 1.17 -1.82 14.21
C ALA A 13 1.05 -3.13 13.40
N LEU A 14 0.43 -3.09 12.23
CA LEU A 14 0.31 -4.26 11.35
C LEU A 14 1.66 -4.64 10.74
N ILE A 15 2.44 -3.64 10.31
CA ILE A 15 3.79 -3.85 9.76
C ILE A 15 4.69 -4.52 10.81
N GLN A 16 4.62 -4.09 12.06
CA GLN A 16 5.41 -4.69 13.16
C GLN A 16 5.04 -6.14 13.45
N GLN A 17 3.77 -6.51 13.28
CA GLN A 17 3.30 -7.90 13.48
C GLN A 17 3.57 -8.81 12.27
N ALA A 18 3.94 -8.25 11.11
CA ALA A 18 4.19 -8.99 9.87
C ALA A 18 5.65 -8.80 9.42
N PRO A 19 6.64 -9.48 10.05
CA PRO A 19 8.07 -9.23 9.83
C PRO A 19 8.56 -9.50 8.41
N ASN A 20 7.83 -10.33 7.65
CA ASN A 20 8.13 -10.66 6.26
C ASN A 20 7.24 -9.91 5.25
N ALA A 21 6.46 -8.91 5.70
CA ALA A 21 5.62 -8.14 4.81
C ALA A 21 6.43 -7.18 3.93
N GLN A 22 5.92 -6.92 2.74
CA GLN A 22 6.43 -5.87 1.85
C GLN A 22 5.58 -4.61 2.02
N VAL A 23 6.23 -3.47 2.29
CA VAL A 23 5.55 -2.17 2.37
C VAL A 23 5.83 -1.40 1.08
N VAL A 24 4.76 -1.06 0.35
CA VAL A 24 4.82 -0.23 -0.86
C VAL A 24 3.99 1.02 -0.63
N VAL A 25 4.57 2.18 -0.94
CA VAL A 25 3.89 3.48 -0.84
C VAL A 25 3.50 3.92 -2.24
N LEU A 26 2.21 4.19 -2.45
CA LEU A 26 1.67 4.69 -3.70
C LEU A 26 1.28 6.17 -3.55
N PRO A 27 1.41 6.99 -4.60
CA PRO A 27 0.85 8.34 -4.58
C PRO A 27 -0.69 8.25 -4.49
N GLY A 28 -1.37 9.14 -3.77
CA GLY A 28 -2.85 9.16 -3.73
C GLY A 28 -3.47 9.13 -2.34
N GLY A 29 -4.79 9.20 -2.32
CA GLY A 29 -5.66 9.18 -1.16
C GLY A 29 -6.03 7.76 -0.74
N HIS A 30 -7.32 7.53 -0.51
CA HIS A 30 -7.82 6.29 0.06
C HIS A 30 -8.15 5.23 -1.00
N HIS A 31 -8.58 5.65 -2.20
CA HIS A 31 -9.09 4.72 -3.22
C HIS A 31 -8.00 4.33 -4.21
N GLN A 32 -6.97 3.64 -3.72
CA GLN A 32 -5.73 3.32 -4.46
C GLN A 32 -5.95 2.65 -5.83
N MET A 33 -6.92 1.74 -5.97
CA MET A 33 -7.22 1.08 -7.25
C MET A 33 -7.81 2.03 -8.31
N ASN A 34 -8.43 3.14 -7.89
CA ASN A 34 -8.97 4.16 -8.79
C ASN A 34 -8.00 5.32 -8.99
N GLU A 35 -7.24 5.68 -7.95
CA GLU A 35 -6.34 6.83 -7.96
C GLU A 35 -4.97 6.50 -8.56
N THR A 36 -4.49 5.27 -8.37
CA THR A 36 -3.21 4.74 -8.90
C THR A 36 -3.35 3.29 -9.39
N PRO A 37 -4.18 3.04 -10.41
CA PRO A 37 -4.41 1.68 -10.89
C PRO A 37 -3.13 1.01 -11.39
N GLU A 38 -2.28 1.75 -12.11
CA GLU A 38 -1.06 1.21 -12.72
C GLU A 38 0.00 0.85 -11.66
N GLU A 39 0.32 1.76 -10.74
CA GLU A 39 1.32 1.50 -9.69
C GLU A 39 0.83 0.41 -8.73
N MET A 40 -0.47 0.37 -8.45
CA MET A 40 -1.07 -0.69 -7.65
C MET A 40 -0.96 -2.05 -8.35
N LEU A 41 -1.26 -2.12 -9.65
CA LEU A 41 -1.09 -3.35 -10.42
C LEU A 41 0.38 -3.82 -10.43
N VAL A 42 1.32 -2.90 -10.62
CA VAL A 42 2.77 -3.22 -10.58
C VAL A 42 3.18 -3.74 -9.20
N ALA A 43 2.72 -3.11 -8.11
CA ALA A 43 3.01 -3.54 -6.75
C ALA A 43 2.50 -4.97 -6.49
N LEU A 44 1.26 -5.25 -6.89
CA LEU A 44 0.65 -6.58 -6.74
C LEU A 44 1.37 -7.64 -7.60
N GLN A 45 1.69 -7.33 -8.85
CA GLN A 45 2.45 -8.24 -9.70
C GLN A 45 3.87 -8.49 -9.16
N GLY A 46 4.51 -7.46 -8.60
CA GLY A 46 5.83 -7.60 -7.96
C GLY A 46 5.79 -8.52 -6.75
N PHE A 47 4.75 -8.39 -5.92
CA PHE A 47 4.56 -9.23 -4.74
C PHE A 47 4.30 -10.71 -5.07
N LEU A 48 3.57 -10.99 -6.16
CA LEU A 48 3.21 -12.35 -6.56
C LEU A 48 4.30 -13.10 -7.33
N LYS A 49 5.33 -12.39 -7.82
CA LYS A 49 6.44 -13.02 -8.54
C LYS A 49 7.38 -13.70 -7.51
N PRO A 50 7.86 -14.92 -7.81
CA PRO A 50 8.74 -15.69 -6.92
C PRO A 50 10.12 -15.05 -6.76
#